data_AF-A0A7G3BVE0-F1
#
_entry.id   AF-A0A7G3BVE0-F1
#
_cell.length_a   1.000
_cell.length_b   1.000
_cell.length_c   1.000
_cell.angle_alpha   90.00
_cell.angle_beta   90.00
_cell.angle_gamma   90.00
#
_symmetry.space_group_name_H-M   'P 1'
#
loop_
_entity.id
_entity.type
_entity.pdbx_description
1 polymer ?
#
loop_
_entity_poly.entity_id
_entity_poly.type
_entity_poly.pdbx_seq_one_letter_code
_entity_poly.pdbx_strand_id
1 'polypeptide(L)'
;MGENRGFTLIELLVTIAVLAIIAMMAAPSFGDLIAKRHLDTSIRELSLVLSDARAQATTLRKNVTVKFESGTNTAEVRYWIPKYDDVALNSNANDVDFSDVTYSSVGIPRQRTKTIDNENYDEHQTTDLTTTPPTNPPTVEVLLPLKFELCNSKINQSRTITLSMNGTVEKIESGVCS
;
A
#
# COMPACT_ATOMS: atom_id res chain seq x y z
N MET A 1 -51.36 38.17 -23.74
CA MET A 1 -51.58 38.08 -22.28
C MET A 1 -50.99 36.76 -21.80
N GLY A 2 -49.88 36.79 -21.05
CA GLY A 2 -49.36 35.59 -20.40
C GLY A 2 -50.13 35.35 -19.11
N GLU A 3 -50.82 34.21 -19.00
CA GLU A 3 -51.46 33.78 -17.76
C GLU A 3 -50.39 33.43 -16.72
N ASN A 4 -50.35 34.21 -15.65
CA ASN A 4 -49.57 33.90 -14.45
C ASN A 4 -50.19 32.68 -13.76
N ARG A 5 -49.71 31.47 -14.07
CA ARG A 5 -50.07 30.24 -13.36
C ARG A 5 -49.39 30.26 -11.98
N GLY A 6 -50.15 30.60 -10.95
CA GLY A 6 -49.72 30.52 -9.55
C GLY A 6 -49.74 29.07 -9.05
N PHE A 7 -48.77 28.70 -8.21
CA PHE A 7 -48.73 27.41 -7.53
C PHE A 7 -49.93 27.25 -6.58
N THR A 8 -50.52 26.07 -6.54
CA THR A 8 -51.56 25.75 -5.55
C THR A 8 -50.94 25.33 -4.21
N LEU A 9 -51.66 25.56 -3.11
CA LEU A 9 -51.19 25.15 -1.78
C LEU A 9 -50.96 23.63 -1.69
N ILE A 10 -51.80 22.83 -2.36
CA ILE A 10 -51.65 21.38 -2.37
C ILE A 10 -50.38 20.94 -3.11
N GLU A 11 -50.02 21.62 -4.20
CA GLU A 11 -48.80 21.34 -4.96
C GLU A 11 -47.54 21.68 -4.15
N LEU A 12 -47.57 22.77 -3.38
CA LEU A 12 -46.48 23.11 -2.46
C LEU A 12 -46.32 22.04 -1.35
N LEU A 13 -47.42 21.55 -0.79
CA LEU A 13 -47.36 20.51 0.24
C LEU A 13 -46.81 19.18 -0.30
N VAL A 14 -47.22 18.78 -1.50
CA VAL A 14 -46.73 17.55 -2.14
C VAL A 14 -45.24 17.68 -2.49
N THR A 15 -44.80 18.83 -3.03
CA THR A 15 -43.39 19.04 -3.36
C THR A 15 -42.49 19.01 -2.13
N ILE A 16 -42.89 19.63 -1.02
CA ILE A 16 -42.15 19.56 0.26
C ILE A 16 -42.15 18.13 0.81
N ALA A 17 -43.27 17.41 0.73
CA ALA A 17 -43.36 16.02 1.20
C ALA A 17 -42.42 15.10 0.41
N VAL A 18 -42.39 15.21 -0.92
CA VAL A 18 -41.48 14.43 -1.78
C VAL A 18 -40.02 14.83 -1.54
N LEU A 19 -39.73 16.12 -1.39
CA LEU A 19 -38.39 16.62 -1.10
C LEU A 19 -37.87 16.09 0.25
N ALA A 20 -38.73 16.00 1.28
CA ALA A 20 -38.38 15.42 2.57
C ALA A 20 -38.02 13.92 2.47
N ILE A 21 -38.78 13.13 1.70
CA ILE A 21 -38.49 11.70 1.48
C ILE A 21 -37.14 11.53 0.78
N ILE A 22 -36.90 12.30 -0.28
CA ILE A 22 -35.63 12.25 -1.04
C ILE A 22 -34.45 12.66 -0.14
N ALA A 23 -34.61 13.73 0.65
CA ALA A 23 -33.57 14.21 1.55
C ALA A 23 -33.16 13.16 2.61
N MET A 24 -34.11 12.35 3.11
CA MET A 24 -33.81 11.28 4.07
C MET A 24 -33.01 10.13 3.47
N MET A 25 -33.12 9.88 2.15
CA MET A 25 -32.36 8.84 1.46
C MET A 25 -31.00 9.34 0.93
N ALA A 26 -30.75 10.65 0.96
CA ALA A 26 -29.65 11.30 0.25
C ALA A 26 -28.37 11.52 1.07
N ALA A 27 -28.10 10.74 2.11
CA ALA A 27 -26.84 10.82 2.85
C ALA A 27 -25.85 9.74 2.36
N PRO A 28 -24.85 10.06 1.52
CA PRO A 28 -23.75 9.14 1.27
C PRO A 28 -22.92 8.97 2.55
N SER A 29 -22.38 7.77 2.76
CA SER A 29 -21.38 7.51 3.80
C SER A 29 -20.09 8.29 3.48
N PHE A 30 -19.99 9.52 4.00
CA PHE A 30 -18.78 10.32 3.87
C PHE A 30 -17.57 9.65 4.54
N GLY A 31 -17.80 8.78 5.53
CA GLY A 31 -16.76 8.00 6.18
C GLY A 31 -16.00 7.10 5.22
N ASP A 32 -16.71 6.34 4.39
CA ASP A 32 -16.07 5.43 3.43
C ASP A 32 -15.33 6.19 2.32
N LEU A 33 -15.87 7.35 1.92
CA LEU A 33 -15.20 8.22 0.96
C LEU A 33 -13.88 8.75 1.54
N ILE A 34 -13.87 9.19 2.80
CA ILE A 34 -12.68 9.69 3.48
C ILE A 34 -11.65 8.58 3.67
N ALA A 35 -12.06 7.41 4.16
CA ALA A 35 -11.18 6.24 4.31
C ALA A 35 -10.54 5.83 2.96
N LYS A 36 -11.32 5.86 1.87
CA LYS A 36 -10.79 5.63 0.53
C LYS A 36 -9.77 6.68 0.12
N ARG A 37 -10.01 7.96 0.45
CA ARG A 37 -9.04 9.03 0.20
C ARG A 37 -7.75 8.84 1.01
N HIS A 38 -7.84 8.40 2.27
CA HIS A 38 -6.67 8.08 3.08
C HIS A 38 -5.81 7.01 2.41
N LEU A 39 -6.42 5.89 2.01
CA LEU A 39 -5.75 4.79 1.33
C LEU A 39 -5.10 5.22 0.00
N ASP A 40 -5.87 5.93 -0.85
CA ASP A 40 -5.38 6.42 -2.14
C ASP A 40 -4.27 7.49 -1.98
N THR A 41 -4.28 8.25 -0.88
CA THR A 41 -3.22 9.22 -0.57
C THR A 41 -1.96 8.52 -0.08
N SER A 42 -2.08 7.56 0.85
CA SER A 42 -0.95 6.82 1.38
C SER A 42 -0.20 6.02 0.31
N ILE A 43 -0.90 5.40 -0.65
CA ILE A 43 -0.23 4.67 -1.73
C ILE A 43 0.53 5.61 -2.68
N ARG A 44 0.01 6.83 -2.90
CA ARG A 44 0.69 7.87 -3.69
C ARG A 44 1.92 8.40 -2.95
N GLU A 45 1.80 8.66 -1.65
CA GLU A 45 2.94 9.05 -0.81
C GLU A 45 4.03 7.98 -0.82
N LEU A 46 3.68 6.70 -0.69
CA LEU A 46 4.62 5.59 -0.81
C LEU A 46 5.33 5.59 -2.17
N SER A 47 4.56 5.70 -3.26
CA SER A 47 5.12 5.81 -4.61
C SER A 47 6.10 6.98 -4.76
N LEU A 48 5.81 8.12 -4.12
CA LEU A 48 6.67 9.30 -4.13
C LEU A 48 7.95 9.06 -3.33
N VAL A 49 7.87 8.47 -2.13
CA VAL A 49 9.04 8.14 -1.31
C VAL A 49 9.97 7.16 -2.01
N LEU A 50 9.42 6.12 -2.64
CA LEU A 50 10.21 5.14 -3.40
C LEU A 50 10.91 5.80 -4.60
N SER A 51 10.20 6.68 -5.32
CA SER A 51 10.75 7.41 -6.46
C SER A 51 11.80 8.45 -6.04
N ASP A 52 11.58 9.16 -4.93
CA ASP A 52 12.54 10.09 -4.35
C ASP A 52 13.81 9.34 -3.92
N ALA A 53 13.69 8.26 -3.14
CA ALA A 53 14.84 7.46 -2.71
C ALA A 53 15.71 6.99 -3.89
N ARG A 54 15.06 6.52 -4.97
CA ARG A 54 15.75 6.18 -6.22
C ARG A 54 16.48 7.38 -6.82
N ALA A 55 15.80 8.52 -6.97
CA ALA A 55 16.38 9.72 -7.54
C ALA A 55 17.58 10.20 -6.72
N GLN A 56 17.47 10.15 -5.39
CA GLN A 56 18.57 10.52 -4.49
C GLN A 56 19.75 9.57 -4.59
N ALA A 57 19.51 8.27 -4.73
CA ALA A 57 20.57 7.28 -4.92
C ALA A 57 21.41 7.61 -6.18
N THR A 58 20.72 7.93 -7.28
CA THR A 58 21.38 8.33 -8.53
C THR A 58 22.08 9.68 -8.44
N THR A 59 21.47 10.66 -7.78
CA THR A 59 22.00 12.03 -7.67
C THR A 59 23.24 12.08 -6.80
N LEU A 60 23.21 11.37 -5.67
CA LEU A 60 24.31 11.30 -4.71
C LEU A 60 25.35 10.26 -5.09
N ARG A 61 25.06 9.37 -6.07
CA ARG A 61 25.85 8.19 -6.43
C ARG A 61 26.17 7.33 -5.22
N LYS A 62 25.20 7.20 -4.31
CA LYS A 62 25.28 6.45 -3.07
C LYS A 62 24.08 5.53 -2.93
N ASN A 63 24.21 4.54 -2.06
CA ASN A 63 23.07 3.71 -1.72
C ASN A 63 22.10 4.54 -0.85
N VAL A 64 20.81 4.46 -1.17
CA VAL A 64 19.75 5.12 -0.38
C VAL A 64 18.74 4.06 0.03
N THR A 65 18.38 4.03 1.31
CA THR A 65 17.50 3.01 1.88
C THR A 65 16.18 3.61 2.31
N VAL A 66 15.07 2.99 1.90
CA VAL A 66 13.73 3.25 2.43
C VAL A 66 13.46 2.25 3.55
N LYS A 67 13.09 2.77 4.71
CA LYS A 67 12.72 2.01 5.91
C LYS A 67 11.26 2.27 6.24
N PHE A 68 10.54 1.21 6.57
CA PHE A 68 9.10 1.26 6.84
C PHE A 68 8.80 1.41 8.34
N GLU A 69 9.47 2.38 8.96
CA GLU A 69 9.39 2.67 10.38
C GLU A 69 9.40 4.18 10.61
N SER A 70 9.01 4.61 11.80
CA SER A 70 9.10 6.02 12.19
C SER A 70 10.56 6.46 12.28
N GLY A 71 10.90 7.60 11.68
CA GLY A 71 12.24 8.16 11.78
C GLY A 71 12.37 9.49 11.04
N THR A 72 13.62 9.97 10.95
CA THR A 72 13.94 11.26 10.33
C THR A 72 14.68 11.05 9.02
N ASN A 73 14.16 11.61 7.94
CA ASN A 73 14.78 11.53 6.62
C ASN A 73 16.17 12.20 6.60
N THR A 74 17.13 11.54 5.98
CA THR A 74 18.51 12.04 5.77
C THR A 74 18.85 12.06 4.29
N ALA A 75 20.11 12.24 3.89
CA ALA A 75 20.48 12.10 2.48
C ALA A 75 20.45 10.63 2.00
N GLU A 76 20.72 9.67 2.89
CA GLU A 76 20.92 8.26 2.54
C GLU A 76 19.82 7.34 3.07
N VAL A 77 18.91 7.85 3.91
CA VAL A 77 17.82 7.06 4.49
C VAL A 77 16.50 7.83 4.38
N ARG A 78 15.45 7.13 3.93
CA ARG A 78 14.05 7.57 3.96
C ARG A 78 13.28 6.72 4.94
N TYR A 79 12.55 7.37 5.84
CA TYR A 79 11.59 6.74 6.72
C TYR A 79 10.20 7.05 6.22
N TRP A 80 9.35 6.04 6.16
CA TRP A 80 7.97 6.23 5.79
C TRP A 80 7.05 5.22 6.47
N ILE A 81 5.97 5.74 7.04
CA ILE A 81 4.82 4.98 7.51
C ILE A 81 3.55 5.69 7.03
N PRO A 82 2.41 5.00 6.93
CA PRO A 82 1.14 5.64 6.61
C PRO A 82 0.81 6.73 7.64
N LYS A 83 0.36 7.88 7.16
CA LYS A 83 -0.03 9.01 8.03
C LYS A 83 -1.33 8.75 8.79
N TYR A 84 -2.22 7.96 8.19
CA TYR A 84 -3.56 7.70 8.72
C TYR A 84 -3.59 6.38 9.48
N ASP A 85 -4.23 6.37 10.64
CA ASP A 85 -4.35 5.23 11.55
C ASP A 85 -5.24 4.11 10.99
N ASP A 86 -6.16 4.45 10.09
CA ASP A 86 -6.99 3.49 9.39
C ASP A 86 -6.26 2.77 8.24
N VAL A 87 -5.03 3.17 7.90
CA VAL A 87 -4.20 2.55 6.85
C VAL A 87 -3.01 1.81 7.47
N ALA A 88 -2.95 0.50 7.26
CA ALA A 88 -1.88 -0.36 7.77
C ALA A 88 -0.98 -0.89 6.64
N LEU A 89 0.28 -1.12 6.97
CA LEU A 89 1.21 -1.90 6.16
C LEU A 89 0.78 -3.37 6.25
N ASN A 90 0.32 -3.97 5.15
CA ASN A 90 -0.09 -5.37 5.15
C ASN A 90 1.08 -6.28 4.76
N SER A 91 1.57 -7.05 5.73
CA SER A 91 2.66 -8.04 5.55
C SER A 91 2.18 -9.48 5.72
N ASN A 92 0.86 -9.71 5.70
CA ASN A 92 0.28 -11.04 5.96
C ASN A 92 0.36 -11.98 4.75
N ALA A 93 0.60 -11.43 3.56
CA ALA A 93 0.79 -12.22 2.34
C ALA A 93 2.27 -12.56 2.13
N ASN A 94 2.58 -13.81 1.77
CA ASN A 94 3.95 -14.27 1.51
C ASN A 94 4.70 -13.47 0.43
N ASP A 95 3.95 -12.81 -0.46
CA ASP A 95 4.46 -12.03 -1.60
C ASP A 95 4.52 -10.53 -1.32
N VAL A 96 4.23 -10.09 -0.09
CA VAL A 96 4.21 -8.70 0.33
C VAL A 96 4.96 -8.56 1.63
N ASP A 97 6.02 -7.75 1.62
CA ASP A 97 6.88 -7.58 2.79
C ASP A 97 7.40 -6.15 2.84
N PHE A 98 7.37 -5.56 4.03
CA PHE A 98 7.84 -4.20 4.32
C PHE A 98 9.23 -4.19 4.99
N SER A 99 10.13 -5.12 4.64
CA SER A 99 11.57 -4.95 4.90
C SER A 99 12.17 -3.81 4.09
N ASP A 100 13.34 -3.33 4.51
CA ASP A 100 14.02 -2.20 3.90
C ASP A 100 14.24 -2.37 2.39
N VAL A 101 14.10 -1.26 1.65
CA VAL A 101 14.39 -1.18 0.21
C VAL A 101 15.61 -0.32 0.00
N THR A 102 16.74 -0.94 -0.33
CA THR A 102 17.97 -0.20 -0.66
C THR A 102 18.11 -0.04 -2.17
N TYR A 103 18.13 1.20 -2.65
CA TYR A 103 18.53 1.55 -4.01
C TYR A 103 20.05 1.67 -4.08
N SER A 104 20.64 1.08 -5.12
CA SER A 104 22.05 1.27 -5.47
C SER A 104 22.31 2.68 -6.02
N SER A 105 23.58 3.07 -6.12
CA SER A 105 24.02 4.34 -6.71
C SER A 105 23.59 4.58 -8.17
N VAL A 106 23.07 3.55 -8.85
CA VAL A 106 22.48 3.64 -10.21
C VAL A 106 20.95 3.59 -10.21
N GLY A 107 20.32 3.64 -9.04
CA GLY A 107 18.86 3.68 -8.88
C GLY A 107 18.16 2.33 -9.04
N ILE A 108 18.91 1.23 -9.07
CA ILE A 108 18.37 -0.13 -9.11
C ILE A 108 18.16 -0.61 -7.66
N PRO A 109 16.97 -1.08 -7.29
CA PRO A 109 16.72 -1.68 -5.97
C PRO A 109 17.51 -2.99 -5.82
N ARG A 110 18.11 -3.20 -4.65
CA ARG A 110 18.78 -4.47 -4.35
C ARG A 110 17.75 -5.58 -4.17
N GLN A 111 18.11 -6.77 -4.60
CA GLN A 111 17.31 -7.97 -4.35
C GLN A 111 17.14 -8.17 -2.84
N ARG A 112 15.91 -8.46 -2.43
CA ARG A 112 15.52 -8.69 -1.04
C ARG A 112 15.31 -10.17 -0.83
N THR A 113 15.72 -10.67 0.33
CA THR A 113 15.51 -12.05 0.74
C THR A 113 14.87 -12.09 2.11
N LYS A 114 14.09 -13.14 2.37
CA LYS A 114 13.53 -13.45 3.68
C LYS A 114 13.86 -14.88 4.02
N THR A 115 14.30 -15.10 5.26
CA THR A 115 14.49 -16.43 5.80
C THR A 115 13.14 -16.94 6.29
N ILE A 116 12.69 -18.05 5.73
CA ILE A 116 11.47 -18.75 6.14
C ILE A 116 11.82 -20.17 6.58
N ASP A 117 10.94 -20.79 7.36
CA ASP A 117 11.09 -22.19 7.72
C ASP A 117 11.03 -23.07 6.47
N ASN A 118 11.93 -24.05 6.40
CA ASN A 118 11.96 -24.98 5.29
C ASN A 118 10.87 -26.04 5.50
N GLU A 119 9.80 -25.99 4.70
CA GLU A 119 8.72 -27.00 4.75
C GLU A 119 9.21 -28.43 4.46
N ASN A 120 10.35 -28.58 3.79
CA ASN A 120 10.99 -29.87 3.51
C ASN A 120 12.05 -30.26 4.55
N TYR A 121 12.15 -29.53 5.67
CA TYR A 121 13.07 -29.89 6.74
C TYR A 121 12.62 -31.21 7.41
N ASP A 122 13.57 -32.13 7.54
CA ASP A 122 13.37 -33.41 8.22
C ASP A 122 14.33 -33.51 9.40
N GLU A 123 13.81 -33.54 10.63
CA GLU A 123 14.63 -33.66 11.84
C GLU A 123 15.46 -34.96 11.91
N HIS A 124 15.11 -35.97 11.10
CA HIS A 124 15.80 -37.25 11.04
C HIS A 124 16.93 -37.30 9.99
N GLN A 125 17.07 -36.26 9.15
CA GLN A 125 18.14 -36.17 8.16
C GLN A 125 19.30 -35.30 8.64
N THR A 126 20.51 -35.64 8.23
CA THR A 126 21.71 -34.85 8.56
C THR A 126 21.65 -33.49 7.89
N THR A 127 21.69 -32.43 8.69
CA THR A 127 21.86 -31.06 8.21
C THR A 127 23.35 -30.77 7.99
N ASP A 128 23.69 -30.31 6.79
CA ASP A 128 25.02 -29.78 6.48
C ASP A 128 24.88 -28.42 5.79
N LEU A 129 25.15 -27.35 6.54
CA LEU A 129 25.09 -25.98 6.05
C LEU A 129 26.35 -25.55 5.29
N THR A 130 27.38 -26.39 5.24
CA THR A 130 28.67 -26.06 4.62
C THR A 130 28.70 -26.42 3.13
N THR A 131 27.79 -27.27 2.67
CA THR A 131 27.65 -27.65 1.27
C THR A 131 27.00 -26.54 0.45
N THR A 132 27.28 -26.50 -0.85
CA THR A 132 26.64 -25.58 -1.81
C THR A 132 25.94 -26.38 -2.93
N PRO A 133 24.60 -26.56 -2.89
CA PRO A 133 23.64 -26.03 -1.90
C PRO A 133 23.71 -26.73 -0.53
N PRO A 134 23.25 -26.09 0.56
CA PRO A 134 23.17 -26.69 1.90
C PRO A 134 22.21 -27.88 1.89
N THR A 135 22.53 -28.90 2.69
CA THR A 135 21.76 -30.16 2.78
C THR A 135 20.84 -30.13 4.00
N ASN A 136 19.55 -30.45 3.81
CA ASN A 136 18.50 -30.41 4.84
C ASN A 136 18.54 -29.18 5.79
N PRO A 137 18.55 -27.95 5.25
CA PRO A 137 18.60 -26.76 6.09
C PRO A 137 17.24 -26.57 6.82
N PRO A 138 17.23 -26.10 8.08
CA PRO A 138 15.99 -25.82 8.81
C PRO A 138 15.23 -24.60 8.26
N THR A 139 15.93 -23.69 7.59
CA THR A 139 15.35 -22.49 6.98
C THR A 139 15.89 -22.29 5.56
N VAL A 140 15.11 -21.61 4.72
CA VAL A 140 15.48 -21.26 3.33
C VAL A 140 15.34 -19.77 3.09
N GLU A 141 16.20 -19.21 2.24
CA GLU A 141 16.09 -17.83 1.77
C GLU A 141 15.19 -17.77 0.53
N VAL A 142 14.07 -17.08 0.63
CA VAL A 142 13.18 -16.80 -0.50
C VAL A 142 13.35 -15.36 -0.98
N LEU A 143 13.27 -15.18 -2.30
CA LEU A 143 13.34 -13.86 -2.92
C LEU A 143 12.02 -13.12 -2.68
N LEU A 144 12.11 -11.92 -2.11
CA LEU A 144 10.97 -11.04 -1.94
C LEU A 144 10.84 -10.12 -3.15
N PRO A 145 9.66 -10.04 -3.79
CA PRO A 145 9.44 -9.05 -4.83
C PRO A 145 9.39 -7.64 -4.24
N LEU A 146 9.42 -6.64 -5.12
CA LEU A 146 9.19 -5.24 -4.77
C LEU A 146 7.69 -4.93 -4.82
N LYS A 147 6.93 -5.64 -4.00
CA LYS A 147 5.48 -5.55 -3.92
C LYS A 147 5.08 -5.18 -2.49
N PHE A 148 4.26 -4.15 -2.37
CA PHE A 148 3.85 -3.57 -1.09
C PHE A 148 2.34 -3.37 -1.10
N GLU A 149 1.66 -3.80 -0.05
CA GLU A 149 0.21 -3.66 0.08
C GLU A 149 -0.13 -2.78 1.28
N LEU A 150 -0.93 -1.76 1.03
CA LEU A 150 -1.57 -0.98 2.09
C LEU A 150 -3.01 -1.45 2.23
N CYS A 151 -3.45 -1.67 3.46
CA CYS A 151 -4.81 -2.05 3.79
C CYS A 151 -5.50 -0.93 4.56
N ASN A 152 -6.74 -0.59 4.20
CA ASN A 152 -7.60 0.25 5.02
C ASN A 152 -8.59 -0.60 5.84
N SER A 153 -8.49 -0.51 7.17
CA SER A 153 -9.28 -1.32 8.12
C SER A 153 -10.76 -0.94 8.20
N LYS A 154 -11.16 0.27 7.78
CA LYS A 154 -12.55 0.75 7.85
C LYS A 154 -13.39 0.25 6.68
N ILE A 155 -12.81 0.27 5.48
CA ILE A 155 -13.51 -0.10 4.23
C ILE A 155 -13.11 -1.47 3.70
N ASN A 156 -12.18 -2.17 4.37
CA ASN A 156 -11.63 -3.46 3.96
C ASN A 156 -11.11 -3.48 2.51
N GLN A 157 -10.48 -2.38 2.07
CA GLN A 157 -9.90 -2.25 0.73
C GLN A 157 -8.38 -2.15 0.84
N SER A 158 -7.69 -2.71 -0.14
CA SER A 158 -6.24 -2.63 -0.27
C SER A 158 -5.80 -1.86 -1.52
N ARG A 159 -4.57 -1.35 -1.47
CA ARG A 159 -3.82 -0.86 -2.62
C ARG A 159 -2.46 -1.52 -2.64
N THR A 160 -2.15 -2.17 -3.75
CA THR A 160 -0.89 -2.90 -3.91
C THR A 160 -0.06 -2.22 -4.97
N ILE A 161 1.13 -1.76 -4.60
CA ILE A 161 2.10 -1.18 -5.53
C ILE A 161 3.17 -2.21 -5.84
N THR A 162 3.41 -2.43 -7.13
CA THR A 162 4.47 -3.32 -7.64
C THR A 162 5.49 -2.48 -8.38
N LEU A 163 6.76 -2.63 -8.00
CA LEU A 163 7.88 -2.05 -8.72
C LEU A 163 8.53 -3.09 -9.63
N SER A 164 9.00 -2.64 -10.78
CA SER A 164 9.87 -3.45 -11.61
C SER A 164 11.25 -3.59 -10.99
N MET A 165 12.04 -4.54 -11.50
CA MET A 165 13.43 -4.76 -11.05
C MET A 165 14.35 -3.56 -11.29
N ASN A 166 13.95 -2.61 -12.14
CA ASN A 166 14.70 -1.36 -12.34
C ASN A 166 14.30 -0.24 -11.35
N GLY A 167 13.36 -0.52 -10.43
CA GLY A 167 12.88 0.42 -9.42
C GLY A 167 11.84 1.43 -9.92
N THR A 168 11.19 1.20 -11.06
CA THR A 168 10.03 2.02 -11.50
C THR A 168 8.75 1.41 -10.98
N VAL A 169 7.74 2.25 -10.71
CA VAL A 169 6.39 1.77 -10.43
C VAL A 169 5.82 1.15 -11.70
N GLU A 170 5.51 -0.14 -11.65
CA GLU A 170 4.94 -0.88 -12.77
C GLU A 170 3.41 -0.82 -12.74
N LYS A 171 2.82 -1.04 -11.55
CA LYS A 171 1.36 -1.06 -11.39
C LYS A 171 0.95 -0.69 -9.97
N ILE A 172 -0.23 -0.09 -9.85
CA ILE A 172 -0.98 0.04 -8.59
C ILE A 172 -2.34 -0.63 -8.79
N GLU A 173 -2.63 -1.62 -7.95
CA GLU A 173 -3.85 -2.42 -8.02
C GLU A 173 -4.75 -2.14 -6.81
N SER A 174 -6.05 -2.29 -7.01
CA SER A 174 -7.03 -2.27 -5.93
C SER A 174 -7.42 -3.68 -5.57
N GLY A 175 -7.54 -3.97 -4.28
CA GLY A 175 -7.96 -5.27 -3.78
C GLY A 175 -8.78 -5.15 -2.50
N VAL A 176 -8.91 -6.28 -1.82
CA VAL A 176 -9.41 -6.39 -0.44
C VAL A 176 -8.23 -6.69 0.46
N CYS A 177 -8.30 -6.29 1.72
CA CYS A 177 -7.25 -6.64 2.67
C CYS A 177 -7.20 -8.16 2.86
N SER A 178 -6.00 -8.74 2.74
CA SER A 178 -5.73 -10.15 3.02
C SER A 178 -5.21 -10.37 4.44
#